data_AF-A0A1F2T3M5-F1
#
_entry.id   AF-A0A1F2T3M5-F1
#
_cell.length_a   1.000
_cell.length_b   1.000
_cell.length_c   1.000
_cell.angle_alpha   90.00
_cell.angle_beta   90.00
_cell.angle_gamma   90.00
#
_symmetry.space_group_name_H-M   'P 1'
#
loop_
_entity.id
_entity.type
_entity.pdbx_description
1 polymer ?
#
loop_
_entity_poly.entity_id
_entity_poly.type
_entity_poly.pdbx_seq_one_letter_code
_entity_poly.pdbx_strand_id
1 'polypeptide(L)'
;MSGLLSDLVQSLTGSREGVLPSAQVFPAIDLDQVAAELRLDTRGRDDGQANLPLLDGSFSESAAESDVRAEIERRASRAFQEFEAFRAANRLDRLPRLPKGVALRWMVIVLLVSIESVMNGLFFAEGSELGLIGGVAQAVVLSLFNVGLGFSFARYGLPYLRHVNPALKAFGGLATASYVVCIAALNLSIGHFRDLFIQHQGAVTLPDLADRLSSGPFDLADARSLILVGLGVAFNLIAAVDASGLDDPYPGYGSVGRRKDAAVANYADQRTRCLTDLKARRDDAIADMSQIVEEVRTKDHDVQLSVNGLARLHQQYVAYGALGELPHSASPALP
;
A
#
# COMPACT_ATOMS: atom_id res chain seq x y z
N MET A 1 -23.31 33.52 -29.83
CA MET A 1 -22.41 33.53 -28.64
C MET A 1 -22.85 32.57 -27.52
N SER A 2 -23.77 31.62 -27.75
CA SER A 2 -24.20 30.64 -26.72
C SER A 2 -23.61 29.23 -26.88
N GLY A 3 -22.94 28.92 -28.00
CA GLY A 3 -22.34 27.59 -28.25
C GLY A 3 -20.97 27.37 -27.59
N LEU A 4 -20.12 28.40 -27.57
CA LEU A 4 -18.75 28.27 -27.04
C LEU A 4 -18.68 28.09 -25.52
N LEU A 5 -19.65 28.65 -24.78
CA LEU A 5 -19.77 28.44 -23.33
C LEU A 5 -20.39 27.07 -22.98
N SER A 6 -21.24 26.52 -23.86
CA SER A 6 -21.79 25.17 -23.73
C SER A 6 -20.69 24.12 -23.88
N ASP A 7 -19.83 24.26 -24.90
CA ASP A 7 -18.72 23.31 -25.14
C ASP A 7 -17.65 23.39 -24.05
N LEU A 8 -17.40 24.58 -23.49
CA LEU A 8 -16.44 24.75 -22.39
C LEU A 8 -16.96 24.15 -21.08
N VAL A 9 -18.27 24.26 -20.80
CA VAL A 9 -18.90 23.62 -19.63
C VAL A 9 -18.97 22.11 -19.82
N GLN A 10 -19.22 21.63 -21.03
CA GLN A 10 -19.23 20.19 -21.36
C GLN A 10 -17.82 19.56 -21.34
N SER A 11 -16.77 20.35 -21.56
CA SER A 11 -15.36 19.99 -21.35
C SER A 11 -14.98 19.92 -19.86
N LEU A 12 -15.53 20.82 -19.03
CA LEU A 12 -15.29 20.83 -17.57
C LEU A 12 -16.12 19.79 -16.81
N THR A 13 -17.28 19.40 -17.32
CA THR A 13 -18.06 18.27 -16.79
C THR A 13 -17.75 17.00 -17.58
N GLY A 14 -16.73 16.28 -17.08
CA GLY A 14 -16.21 15.01 -17.58
C GLY A 14 -17.12 14.18 -18.49
N SER A 15 -16.56 13.78 -19.64
CA SER A 15 -17.20 12.87 -20.57
C SER A 15 -17.63 11.58 -19.87
N ARG A 16 -18.88 11.21 -20.15
CA ARG A 16 -19.58 10.01 -19.70
C ARG A 16 -19.06 8.70 -20.33
N GLU A 17 -17.78 8.60 -20.64
CA GLU A 17 -17.15 7.32 -20.95
C GLU A 17 -16.47 6.80 -19.70
N GLY A 18 -17.09 5.78 -19.10
CA GLY A 18 -16.66 5.12 -17.89
C GLY A 18 -15.31 4.43 -18.07
N VAL A 19 -14.23 5.20 -17.96
CA VAL A 19 -12.90 4.69 -17.69
C VAL A 19 -12.50 5.15 -16.29
N LEU A 20 -12.82 4.34 -15.30
CA LEU A 20 -12.08 4.31 -14.04
C LEU A 20 -11.75 2.85 -13.75
N PRO A 21 -10.54 2.50 -13.27
CA PRO A 21 -9.27 3.21 -13.35
C PRO A 21 -8.16 2.28 -13.90
N SER A 22 -7.25 2.78 -14.73
CA SER A 22 -5.92 2.15 -14.82
C SER A 22 -5.19 2.43 -13.49
N ALA A 23 -5.56 1.68 -12.44
CA ALA A 23 -4.73 1.52 -11.25
C ALA A 23 -3.53 0.63 -11.62
N GLN A 24 -2.76 1.07 -12.63
CA GLN A 24 -1.44 0.56 -12.92
C GLN A 24 -0.57 0.88 -11.72
N VAL A 25 0.32 -0.05 -11.37
CA VAL A 25 0.97 -0.11 -10.07
C VAL A 25 2.42 0.29 -10.26
N PHE A 26 2.68 1.60 -10.24
CA PHE A 26 3.96 2.12 -10.66
C PHE A 26 5.05 1.96 -9.58
N PRO A 27 6.27 1.50 -9.91
CA PRO A 27 7.42 1.59 -9.03
C PRO A 27 7.96 3.03 -9.02
N ALA A 28 8.91 3.28 -8.11
CA ALA A 28 9.66 4.54 -8.03
C ALA A 28 10.21 4.94 -9.40
N ILE A 29 9.76 6.10 -9.88
CA ILE A 29 10.36 6.77 -11.02
C ILE A 29 11.50 7.61 -10.44
N ASP A 30 12.72 7.15 -10.66
CA ASP A 30 13.90 7.99 -10.49
C ASP A 30 13.91 8.98 -11.67
N LEU A 31 13.48 10.21 -11.39
CA LEU A 31 13.35 11.26 -12.40
C LEU A 31 14.69 11.58 -13.06
N ASP A 32 15.77 11.58 -12.28
CA ASP A 32 17.10 11.91 -12.78
C ASP A 32 17.64 10.77 -13.66
N GLN A 33 17.40 9.52 -13.26
CA GLN A 33 17.74 8.35 -14.08
C GLN A 33 16.94 8.32 -15.38
N VAL A 34 15.62 8.53 -15.33
CA VAL A 34 14.75 8.52 -16.52
C VAL A 34 15.09 9.70 -17.43
N ALA A 35 15.37 10.88 -16.87
CA ALA A 35 15.80 12.04 -17.63
C ALA A 35 17.14 11.82 -18.33
N ALA A 36 18.09 11.15 -17.66
CA ALA A 36 19.39 10.79 -18.24
C ALA A 36 19.26 9.71 -19.33
N GLU A 37 18.50 8.63 -19.08
CA GLU A 37 18.28 7.54 -20.05
C GLU A 37 17.60 8.04 -21.32
N LEU A 38 16.60 8.91 -21.19
CA LEU A 38 15.85 9.49 -22.32
C LEU A 38 16.49 10.76 -22.89
N ARG A 39 17.62 11.19 -22.32
CA ARG A 39 18.38 12.39 -22.73
C ARG A 39 17.49 13.64 -22.81
N LEU A 40 16.62 13.82 -21.82
CA LEU A 40 15.61 14.89 -21.82
C LEU A 40 16.26 16.28 -21.86
N ASP A 41 17.41 16.46 -21.21
CA ASP A 41 18.15 17.74 -21.20
C ASP A 41 18.73 18.14 -22.56
N THR A 42 19.16 17.17 -23.38
CA THR A 42 19.66 17.48 -24.73
C THR A 42 18.49 17.67 -25.68
N ARG A 43 17.48 16.79 -25.60
CA ARG A 43 16.26 16.92 -26.43
C ARG A 43 15.54 18.23 -26.16
N GLY A 44 15.41 18.66 -24.90
CA GLY A 44 14.80 19.94 -24.55
C GLY A 44 15.57 21.16 -25.06
N ARG A 45 16.91 21.08 -25.19
CA ARG A 45 17.72 22.13 -25.83
C ARG A 45 17.51 22.15 -27.33
N ASP A 46 17.49 20.99 -27.97
CA ASP A 46 17.29 20.86 -29.42
C ASP A 46 15.88 21.32 -29.82
N ASP A 47 14.85 20.92 -29.05
CA ASP A 47 13.46 21.35 -29.22
C ASP A 47 13.31 22.87 -28.99
N GLY A 48 14.00 23.42 -27.98
CA GLY A 48 14.05 24.86 -27.74
C GLY A 48 14.71 25.64 -28.88
N GLN A 49 15.79 25.11 -29.48
CA GLN A 49 16.40 25.71 -30.68
C GLN A 49 15.49 25.64 -31.91
N ALA A 50 14.64 24.61 -31.97
CA ALA A 50 13.65 24.43 -33.03
C ALA A 50 12.34 25.22 -32.81
N ASN A 51 12.24 26.04 -31.74
CA ASN A 51 11.01 26.74 -31.33
C ASN A 51 9.81 25.79 -31.13
N LEU A 52 10.07 24.61 -30.56
CA LEU A 52 9.04 23.67 -30.12
C LEU A 52 8.80 23.80 -28.60
N PRO A 53 7.55 23.64 -28.12
CA PRO A 53 6.32 23.44 -28.90
C PRO A 53 5.90 24.70 -29.67
N LEU A 54 5.19 24.51 -30.78
CA LEU A 54 4.67 25.61 -31.60
C LEU A 54 3.78 26.52 -30.73
N LEU A 55 3.99 27.84 -30.83
CA LEU A 55 3.26 28.87 -30.08
C LEU A 55 1.76 28.97 -30.46
N ASP A 56 1.26 28.08 -31.32
CA ASP A 56 -0.12 28.06 -31.81
C ASP A 56 -1.12 27.42 -30.81
N GLY A 57 -0.62 26.94 -29.67
CA GLY A 57 -1.43 26.31 -28.62
C GLY A 57 -1.84 24.87 -28.93
N SER A 58 -1.35 24.27 -30.01
CA SER A 58 -1.47 22.83 -30.26
C SER A 58 -0.45 22.07 -29.43
N PHE A 59 -0.82 21.72 -28.20
CA PHE A 59 -0.04 20.80 -27.37
C PHE A 59 -0.19 19.37 -27.91
N SER A 60 0.52 19.04 -28.98
CA SER A 60 0.76 17.67 -29.40
C SER A 60 1.86 17.09 -28.52
N GLU A 61 1.64 15.91 -27.93
CA GLU A 61 2.69 15.21 -27.18
C GLU A 61 3.95 15.08 -28.04
N SER A 62 5.10 15.46 -27.47
CA SER A 62 6.39 15.28 -28.15
C SER A 62 6.78 13.80 -28.18
N ALA A 63 7.65 13.40 -29.11
CA ALA A 63 8.17 12.03 -29.15
C ALA A 63 8.85 11.65 -27.81
N ALA A 64 9.48 12.62 -27.14
CA ALA A 64 10.08 12.42 -25.83
C ALA A 64 9.01 12.17 -24.74
N GLU A 65 7.90 12.91 -24.76
CA GLU A 65 6.79 12.70 -23.82
C GLU A 65 6.13 11.33 -24.00
N SER A 66 5.98 10.87 -25.24
CA SER A 66 5.46 9.54 -25.52
C SER A 66 6.43 8.42 -25.08
N ASP A 67 7.75 8.59 -25.26
CA ASP A 67 8.77 7.64 -24.80
C ASP A 67 8.81 7.56 -23.26
N VAL A 68 8.76 8.72 -22.58
CA VAL A 68 8.65 8.81 -21.10
C VAL A 68 7.42 8.04 -20.62
N ARG A 69 6.26 8.28 -21.24
CA ARG A 69 5.02 7.58 -20.90
C ARG A 69 5.16 6.06 -21.07
N ALA A 70 5.70 5.60 -22.19
CA ALA A 70 5.86 4.18 -22.47
C ALA A 70 6.81 3.47 -21.47
N GLU A 71 7.91 4.12 -21.08
CA GLU A 71 8.85 3.56 -20.12
C GLU A 71 8.26 3.53 -18.70
N ILE A 72 7.49 4.55 -18.33
CA ILE A 72 6.72 4.59 -17.08
C ILE A 72 5.70 3.44 -17.04
N GLU A 73 4.92 3.22 -18.10
CA GLU A 73 3.95 2.13 -18.22
C GLU A 73 4.60 0.74 -18.12
N ARG A 74 5.77 0.58 -18.74
CA ARG A 74 6.54 -0.69 -18.73
C ARG A 74 7.03 -1.06 -17.33
N ARG A 75 7.60 -0.10 -16.60
CA ARG A 75 8.07 -0.32 -15.21
C ARG A 75 6.89 -0.50 -14.25
N ALA A 76 5.74 0.11 -14.54
CA ALA A 76 4.54 0.17 -13.70
C ALA A 76 3.61 -1.04 -13.66
N SER A 77 4.00 -2.12 -14.30
CA SER A 77 3.06 -3.22 -14.47
C SER A 77 3.39 -4.45 -13.63
N ARG A 78 4.53 -4.50 -12.94
CA ARG A 78 5.00 -5.77 -12.34
C ARG A 78 4.11 -6.33 -11.23
N ALA A 79 3.79 -5.56 -10.19
CA ALA A 79 2.97 -6.06 -9.08
C ALA A 79 1.52 -6.33 -9.49
N PHE A 80 1.02 -5.59 -10.48
CA PHE A 80 -0.29 -5.83 -11.08
C PHE A 80 -0.28 -7.08 -11.97
N GLN A 81 0.73 -7.24 -12.82
CA GLN A 81 0.94 -8.44 -13.65
C GLN A 81 1.10 -9.67 -12.77
N GLU A 82 1.86 -9.61 -11.68
CA GLU A 82 1.96 -10.70 -10.70
C GLU A 82 0.58 -11.02 -10.08
N PHE A 83 -0.22 -9.99 -9.77
CA PHE A 83 -1.56 -10.17 -9.23
C PHE A 83 -2.52 -10.83 -10.23
N GLU A 84 -2.58 -10.33 -11.46
CA GLU A 84 -3.43 -10.88 -12.51
C GLU A 84 -2.95 -12.26 -12.97
N ALA A 85 -1.64 -12.49 -13.07
CA ALA A 85 -1.08 -13.81 -13.35
C ALA A 85 -1.43 -14.81 -12.25
N PHE A 86 -1.36 -14.40 -10.99
CA PHE A 86 -1.80 -15.25 -9.87
C PHE A 86 -3.29 -15.57 -9.95
N ARG A 87 -4.14 -14.58 -10.28
CA ARG A 87 -5.59 -14.80 -10.43
C ARG A 87 -5.92 -15.73 -11.59
N ALA A 88 -5.29 -15.54 -12.74
CA ALA A 88 -5.48 -16.37 -13.92
C ALA A 88 -5.03 -17.81 -13.66
N ALA A 89 -3.83 -18.00 -13.09
CA ALA A 89 -3.28 -19.32 -12.75
C ALA A 89 -4.17 -20.09 -11.75
N ASN A 90 -4.84 -19.37 -10.85
CA ASN A 90 -5.63 -19.96 -9.77
C ASN A 90 -7.15 -19.91 -9.98
N ARG A 91 -7.63 -19.40 -11.13
CA ARG A 91 -9.06 -19.24 -11.49
C ARG A 91 -9.84 -18.43 -10.46
N LEU A 92 -9.32 -17.26 -10.07
CA LEU A 92 -9.88 -16.40 -9.03
C LEU A 92 -10.58 -15.16 -9.60
N ASP A 93 -11.91 -15.16 -9.62
CA ASP A 93 -12.71 -14.05 -10.15
C ASP A 93 -13.01 -12.95 -9.12
N ARG A 94 -12.87 -13.25 -7.83
CA ARG A 94 -13.06 -12.29 -6.73
C ARG A 94 -11.78 -11.54 -6.39
N LEU A 95 -11.90 -10.36 -5.77
CA LEU A 95 -10.77 -9.67 -5.14
C LEU A 95 -10.28 -10.39 -3.87
N PRO A 96 -9.00 -10.18 -3.47
CA PRO A 96 -8.47 -10.74 -2.23
C PRO A 96 -9.20 -10.12 -1.03
N ARG A 97 -9.55 -10.97 -0.06
CA ARG A 97 -10.11 -10.54 1.22
C ARG A 97 -8.96 -10.15 2.12
N LEU A 98 -8.81 -8.85 2.35
CA LEU A 98 -7.83 -8.30 3.27
C LEU A 98 -8.55 -7.91 4.57
N PRO A 99 -8.43 -8.72 5.64
CA PRO A 99 -9.16 -8.46 6.87
C PRO A 99 -8.69 -7.14 7.50
N LYS A 100 -9.66 -6.28 7.85
CA LYS A 100 -9.43 -5.12 8.72
C LYS A 100 -9.57 -5.57 10.17
N GLY A 101 -8.80 -4.97 11.08
CA GLY A 101 -8.92 -5.27 12.52
C GLY A 101 -8.33 -6.63 12.94
N VAL A 102 -7.23 -7.07 12.31
CA VAL A 102 -6.50 -8.30 12.68
C VAL A 102 -6.15 -8.36 14.19
N ALA A 103 -5.92 -7.20 14.81
CA ALA A 103 -5.69 -7.08 16.25
C ALA A 103 -6.86 -7.59 17.11
N LEU A 104 -8.11 -7.36 16.70
CA LEU A 104 -9.29 -7.85 17.42
C LEU A 104 -9.34 -9.38 17.42
N ARG A 105 -8.95 -10.01 16.31
CA ARG A 105 -8.93 -11.48 16.19
C ARG A 105 -7.87 -12.09 17.10
N TRP A 106 -6.68 -11.49 17.16
CA TRP A 106 -5.67 -11.87 18.15
C TRP A 106 -6.16 -11.71 19.59
N MET A 107 -6.90 -10.63 19.89
CA MET A 107 -7.52 -10.45 21.20
C MET A 107 -8.55 -11.56 21.49
N VAL A 108 -9.38 -11.94 20.52
CA VAL A 108 -10.34 -13.05 20.65
C VAL A 108 -9.61 -14.36 20.95
N ILE A 109 -8.52 -14.68 20.25
CA ILE A 109 -7.72 -15.88 20.53
C ILE A 109 -7.17 -15.88 21.97
N VAL A 110 -6.60 -14.75 22.42
CA VAL A 110 -6.10 -14.62 23.80
C VAL A 110 -7.23 -14.78 24.82
N LEU A 111 -8.40 -14.21 24.54
CA LEU A 111 -9.58 -14.34 25.39
C LEU A 111 -10.07 -15.78 25.46
N LEU A 112 -10.11 -16.50 24.32
CA LEU A 112 -10.47 -17.93 24.27
C LEU A 112 -9.52 -18.76 25.13
N VAL A 113 -8.20 -18.60 24.96
CA VAL A 113 -7.19 -19.30 25.78
C VAL A 113 -7.38 -18.98 27.26
N SER A 114 -7.68 -17.72 27.61
CA SER A 114 -7.87 -17.31 28.99
C SER A 114 -9.11 -17.96 29.62
N ILE A 115 -10.25 -17.93 28.92
CA ILE A 115 -11.50 -18.53 29.38
C ILE A 115 -11.32 -20.05 29.51
N GLU A 116 -10.77 -20.69 28.48
CA GLU A 116 -10.52 -22.13 28.47
C GLU A 116 -9.59 -22.55 29.63
N SER A 117 -8.52 -21.79 29.87
CA SER A 117 -7.59 -22.06 30.98
C SER A 117 -8.25 -21.95 32.35
N VAL A 118 -9.14 -20.98 32.55
CA VAL A 118 -9.90 -20.83 33.80
C VAL A 118 -10.88 -21.99 33.96
N MET A 119 -11.67 -22.29 32.92
CA MET A 119 -12.65 -23.38 32.97
C MET A 119 -11.96 -24.71 33.22
N ASN A 120 -10.95 -25.05 32.43
CA ASN A 120 -10.16 -26.27 32.58
C ASN A 120 -9.47 -26.30 33.96
N GLY A 121 -8.94 -25.17 34.43
CA GLY A 121 -8.26 -25.07 35.73
C GLY A 121 -9.17 -25.40 36.91
N LEU A 122 -10.45 -25.02 36.85
CA LEU A 122 -11.46 -25.40 37.85
C LEU A 122 -11.69 -26.92 37.88
N PHE A 123 -11.65 -27.58 36.72
CA PHE A 123 -11.78 -29.05 36.64
C PHE A 123 -10.54 -29.79 37.17
N PHE A 124 -9.34 -29.22 37.03
CA PHE A 124 -8.09 -29.79 37.52
C PHE A 124 -7.79 -29.47 38.99
N ALA A 125 -8.43 -28.43 39.55
CA ALA A 125 -8.21 -28.01 40.94
C ALA A 125 -8.49 -29.13 41.96
N GLU A 126 -9.41 -30.06 41.65
CA GLU A 126 -9.77 -31.17 42.53
C GLU A 126 -8.66 -32.21 42.71
N GLY A 127 -7.77 -32.36 41.72
CA GLY A 127 -6.67 -33.31 41.77
C GLY A 127 -5.34 -32.71 42.24
N SER A 128 -5.27 -31.41 42.53
CA SER A 128 -4.02 -30.73 42.86
C SER A 128 -3.94 -30.35 44.34
N GLU A 129 -2.81 -30.65 44.99
CA GLU A 129 -2.51 -30.15 46.35
C GLU A 129 -2.44 -28.62 46.41
N LEU A 130 -2.07 -27.95 45.31
CA LEU A 130 -2.05 -26.49 45.18
C LEU A 130 -3.44 -25.92 44.83
N GLY A 131 -4.47 -26.76 44.81
CA GLY A 131 -5.84 -26.40 44.46
C GLY A 131 -5.93 -25.71 43.10
N LEU A 132 -6.59 -24.55 43.06
CA LEU A 132 -6.83 -23.80 41.83
C LEU A 132 -5.54 -23.36 41.12
N ILE A 133 -4.48 -23.03 41.87
CA ILE A 133 -3.22 -22.56 41.28
C ILE A 133 -2.59 -23.67 40.45
N GLY A 134 -2.51 -24.88 41.00
CA GLY A 134 -1.97 -26.05 40.28
C GLY A 134 -2.86 -26.47 39.11
N GLY A 135 -4.18 -26.43 39.29
CA GLY A 135 -5.14 -26.72 38.23
C GLY A 135 -5.03 -25.76 37.04
N VAL A 136 -4.99 -24.45 37.30
CA VAL A 136 -4.83 -23.42 36.24
C VAL A 136 -3.47 -23.55 35.55
N ALA A 137 -2.39 -23.82 36.28
CA ALA A 137 -1.07 -24.00 35.67
C ALA A 137 -1.06 -25.11 34.61
N GLN A 138 -1.69 -26.25 34.89
CA GLN A 138 -1.82 -27.33 33.91
C GLN A 138 -2.78 -26.98 32.78
N ALA A 139 -3.90 -26.35 33.12
CA ALA A 139 -4.91 -25.94 32.16
C ALA A 139 -4.39 -24.97 31.09
N VAL A 140 -3.49 -24.05 31.45
CA VAL A 140 -2.87 -23.14 30.48
C VAL A 140 -2.12 -23.90 29.40
N VAL A 141 -1.27 -24.87 29.78
CA VAL A 141 -0.49 -25.67 28.81
C VAL A 141 -1.43 -26.43 27.87
N LEU A 142 -2.45 -27.10 28.41
CA LEU A 142 -3.41 -27.85 27.61
C LEU A 142 -4.23 -26.96 26.67
N SER A 143 -4.64 -25.77 27.13
CA SER A 143 -5.38 -24.80 26.33
C SER A 143 -4.53 -24.27 25.17
N LEU A 144 -3.23 -24.02 25.39
CA LEU A 144 -2.31 -23.62 24.31
C LEU A 144 -2.19 -24.70 23.23
N PHE A 145 -2.05 -25.97 23.60
CA PHE A 145 -2.01 -27.07 22.63
C PHE A 145 -3.32 -27.19 21.86
N ASN A 146 -4.45 -27.08 22.57
CA ASN A 146 -5.78 -27.20 21.97
C ASN A 146 -6.05 -26.07 20.97
N VAL A 147 -5.95 -24.81 21.40
CA VAL A 147 -6.11 -23.63 20.52
C VAL A 147 -5.05 -23.61 19.42
N GLY A 148 -3.81 -23.97 19.73
CA GLY A 148 -2.70 -24.02 18.78
C GLY A 148 -2.92 -25.03 17.65
N LEU A 149 -3.53 -26.18 17.93
CA LEU A 149 -3.91 -27.16 16.91
C LEU A 149 -4.97 -26.61 15.95
N GLY A 150 -6.03 -26.00 16.49
CA GLY A 150 -7.09 -25.34 15.70
C GLY A 150 -6.55 -24.20 14.83
N PHE A 151 -5.70 -23.35 15.41
CA PHE A 151 -5.02 -22.26 14.71
C PHE A 151 -4.14 -22.77 13.57
N SER A 152 -3.32 -23.79 13.84
CA SER A 152 -2.40 -24.36 12.86
C SER A 152 -3.16 -24.99 11.68
N PHE A 153 -4.21 -25.74 11.96
CA PHE A 153 -5.07 -26.30 10.92
C PHE A 153 -5.74 -25.18 10.09
N ALA A 154 -6.29 -24.15 10.74
CA ALA A 154 -6.94 -23.04 10.05
C ALA A 154 -5.98 -22.27 9.14
N ARG A 155 -4.71 -22.12 9.54
CA ARG A 155 -3.72 -21.34 8.77
C ARG A 155 -3.02 -22.13 7.67
N TYR A 156 -2.80 -23.43 7.87
CA TYR A 156 -1.95 -24.25 6.99
C TYR A 156 -2.65 -25.45 6.35
N GLY A 157 -3.78 -25.91 6.89
CA GLY A 157 -4.54 -27.03 6.31
C GLY A 157 -5.77 -26.54 5.53
N LEU A 158 -6.65 -25.82 6.23
CA LEU A 158 -7.95 -25.38 5.74
C LEU A 158 -7.93 -24.60 4.40
N PRO A 159 -6.95 -23.72 4.11
CA PRO A 159 -6.93 -23.00 2.84
C PRO A 159 -6.80 -23.91 1.62
N TYR A 160 -6.11 -25.05 1.76
CA TYR A 160 -5.84 -25.96 0.65
C TYR A 160 -7.06 -26.74 0.18
N LEU A 161 -8.13 -26.85 0.98
CA LEU A 161 -9.42 -27.41 0.53
C LEU A 161 -10.02 -26.65 -0.66
N ARG A 162 -9.66 -25.38 -0.81
CA ARG A 162 -10.17 -24.47 -1.86
C ARG A 162 -9.20 -24.31 -3.03
N HIS A 163 -8.09 -25.06 -3.04
CA HIS A 163 -7.07 -24.94 -4.07
C HIS A 163 -7.57 -25.52 -5.42
N VAL A 164 -7.16 -24.90 -6.53
CA VAL A 164 -7.54 -25.34 -7.90
C VAL A 164 -6.82 -26.65 -8.30
N ASN A 165 -5.53 -26.76 -7.94
CA ASN A 165 -4.73 -27.97 -8.12
C ASN A 165 -5.29 -29.14 -7.27
N PRO A 166 -5.66 -30.28 -7.90
CA PRO A 166 -6.25 -31.42 -7.18
C PRO A 166 -5.31 -32.07 -6.17
N ALA A 167 -3.98 -32.06 -6.39
CA ALA A 167 -3.03 -32.62 -5.43
C ALA A 167 -2.99 -31.79 -4.14
N LEU A 168 -3.00 -30.46 -4.27
CA LEU A 168 -3.07 -29.55 -3.13
C LEU A 168 -4.44 -29.62 -2.46
N LYS A 169 -5.52 -29.82 -3.22
CA LYS A 169 -6.85 -30.07 -2.67
C LYS A 169 -6.91 -31.38 -1.86
N ALA A 170 -6.27 -32.44 -2.35
CA ALA A 170 -6.15 -33.71 -1.64
C ALA A 170 -5.33 -33.55 -0.35
N PHE A 171 -4.25 -32.76 -0.38
CA PHE A 171 -3.51 -32.38 0.83
C PHE A 171 -4.39 -31.67 1.85
N GLY A 172 -5.21 -30.70 1.43
CA GLY A 172 -6.18 -30.05 2.32
C GLY A 172 -7.19 -31.04 2.92
N GLY A 173 -7.64 -32.01 2.13
CA GLY A 173 -8.54 -33.09 2.58
C GLY A 173 -7.88 -33.98 3.63
N LEU A 174 -6.65 -34.43 3.37
CA LEU A 174 -5.85 -35.22 4.31
C LEU A 174 -5.57 -34.44 5.59
N ALA A 175 -5.17 -33.17 5.49
CA ALA A 175 -4.95 -32.30 6.64
C ALA A 175 -6.21 -32.13 7.49
N THR A 176 -7.39 -32.09 6.86
CA THR A 176 -8.69 -32.02 7.57
C THR A 176 -9.00 -33.33 8.29
N ALA A 177 -8.79 -34.49 7.64
CA ALA A 177 -8.96 -35.79 8.28
C ALA A 177 -8.01 -35.97 9.47
N SER A 178 -6.73 -35.65 9.29
CA SER A 178 -5.72 -35.68 10.35
C SER A 178 -6.09 -34.72 11.49
N TYR A 179 -6.57 -33.52 11.18
CA TYR A 179 -7.01 -32.56 12.19
C TYR A 179 -8.18 -33.09 13.04
N VAL A 180 -9.20 -33.70 12.42
CA VAL A 180 -10.35 -34.30 13.12
C VAL A 180 -9.90 -35.44 14.06
N VAL A 181 -8.93 -36.26 13.62
CA VAL A 181 -8.35 -37.30 14.48
C VAL A 181 -7.55 -36.69 15.63
N CYS A 182 -6.71 -35.68 15.34
CA CYS A 182 -5.88 -35.03 16.35
C CYS A 182 -6.70 -34.28 17.41
N ILE A 183 -7.75 -33.55 17.03
CA ILE A 183 -8.60 -32.83 18.00
C ILE A 183 -9.36 -33.83 18.90
N ALA A 184 -9.87 -34.93 18.34
CA ALA A 184 -10.54 -35.96 19.12
C ALA A 184 -9.54 -36.65 20.07
N ALA A 185 -8.38 -37.08 19.57
CA ALA A 185 -7.35 -37.71 20.37
C ALA A 185 -6.83 -36.80 21.48
N LEU A 186 -6.58 -35.51 21.19
CA LEU A 186 -6.12 -34.53 22.17
C LEU A 186 -7.15 -34.33 23.29
N ASN A 187 -8.42 -34.08 22.94
CA ASN A 187 -9.45 -33.82 23.94
C ASN A 187 -9.79 -35.06 24.76
N LEU A 188 -9.80 -36.26 24.16
CA LEU A 188 -9.92 -37.52 24.92
C LEU A 188 -8.72 -37.71 25.86
N SER A 189 -7.50 -37.43 25.39
CA SER A 189 -6.30 -37.48 26.24
C SER A 189 -6.38 -36.51 27.42
N ILE A 190 -6.93 -35.31 27.23
CA ILE A 190 -7.17 -34.34 28.30
C ILE A 190 -8.17 -34.87 29.33
N GLY A 191 -9.26 -35.52 28.87
CA GLY A 191 -10.24 -36.15 29.75
C GLY A 191 -9.63 -37.27 30.60
N HIS A 192 -8.92 -38.21 29.97
CA HIS A 192 -8.22 -39.29 30.67
C HIS A 192 -7.12 -38.76 31.60
N PHE A 193 -6.40 -37.73 31.17
CA PHE A 193 -5.40 -37.06 31.99
C PHE A 193 -6.04 -36.46 33.25
N ARG A 194 -7.22 -35.84 33.17
CA ARG A 194 -7.95 -35.35 34.36
C ARG A 194 -8.31 -36.48 35.31
N ASP A 195 -8.88 -37.57 34.80
CA ASP A 195 -9.31 -38.70 35.65
C ASP A 195 -8.13 -39.29 36.43
N LEU A 196 -7.00 -39.52 35.73
CA LEU A 196 -5.75 -39.98 36.35
C LEU A 196 -5.16 -38.93 37.31
N PHE A 197 -5.25 -37.64 36.96
CA PHE A 197 -4.73 -36.55 37.78
C PHE A 197 -5.45 -36.47 39.13
N ILE A 198 -6.78 -36.69 39.13
CA ILE A 198 -7.56 -36.77 40.37
C ILE A 198 -7.23 -38.05 41.14
N GLN A 199 -7.17 -39.20 40.44
CA GLN A 199 -6.90 -40.50 41.07
C GLN A 199 -5.53 -40.56 41.75
N HIS A 200 -4.51 -39.97 41.13
CA HIS A 200 -3.12 -39.99 41.59
C HIS A 200 -2.70 -38.70 42.32
N GLN A 201 -3.67 -37.88 42.76
CA GLN A 201 -3.41 -36.65 43.54
C GLN A 201 -2.36 -35.73 42.89
N GLY A 202 -2.45 -35.58 41.57
CA GLY A 202 -1.64 -34.66 40.78
C GLY A 202 -0.43 -35.29 40.07
N ALA A 203 -0.14 -36.57 40.31
CA ALA A 203 0.98 -37.28 39.70
C ALA A 203 0.53 -38.20 38.56
N VAL A 204 0.53 -37.69 37.32
CA VAL A 204 0.20 -38.51 36.13
C VAL A 204 1.48 -38.94 35.41
N THR A 205 1.61 -40.24 35.15
CA THR A 205 2.70 -40.79 34.34
C THR A 205 2.27 -41.04 32.90
N LEU A 206 3.19 -40.94 31.95
CA LEU A 206 2.90 -41.20 30.53
C LEU A 206 2.48 -42.66 30.25
N PRO A 207 3.07 -43.69 30.88
CA PRO A 207 2.61 -45.07 30.70
C PRO A 207 1.15 -45.26 31.12
N ASP A 208 0.74 -44.72 32.27
CA ASP A 208 -0.66 -44.87 32.74
C ASP A 208 -1.65 -44.23 31.77
N LEU A 209 -1.31 -43.06 31.23
CA LEU A 209 -2.13 -42.38 30.24
C LEU A 209 -2.19 -43.17 28.93
N ALA A 210 -1.06 -43.72 28.46
CA ALA A 210 -1.01 -44.53 27.25
C ALA A 210 -1.81 -45.84 27.41
N ASP A 211 -1.70 -46.49 28.56
CA ASP A 211 -2.46 -47.70 28.89
C ASP A 211 -3.97 -47.40 28.85
N ARG A 212 -4.41 -46.32 29.51
CA ARG A 212 -5.82 -45.91 29.49
C ARG A 212 -6.34 -45.59 28.09
N LEU A 213 -5.58 -44.83 27.31
CA LEU A 213 -5.94 -44.48 25.94
C LEU A 213 -6.00 -45.69 25.01
N SER A 214 -5.21 -46.74 25.27
CA SER A 214 -5.22 -47.96 24.48
C SER A 214 -6.31 -48.95 24.91
N SER A 215 -6.59 -49.06 26.21
CA SER A 215 -7.56 -50.03 26.75
C SER A 215 -9.00 -49.57 26.61
N GLY A 216 -9.25 -48.26 26.66
CA GLY A 216 -10.59 -47.68 26.67
C GLY A 216 -10.60 -46.22 26.21
N PRO A 217 -10.29 -45.94 24.93
CA PRO A 217 -10.12 -44.56 24.44
C PRO A 217 -11.34 -43.67 24.66
N PHE A 218 -12.55 -44.25 24.66
CA PHE A 218 -13.82 -43.54 24.81
C PHE A 218 -14.44 -43.68 26.21
N ASP A 219 -13.78 -44.40 27.13
CA ASP A 219 -14.29 -44.68 28.47
C ASP A 219 -13.80 -43.63 29.47
N LEU A 220 -14.60 -42.60 29.71
CA LEU A 220 -14.30 -41.55 30.71
C LEU A 220 -14.98 -41.90 32.03
N ALA A 221 -14.21 -41.92 33.12
CA ALA A 221 -14.69 -42.37 34.43
C ALA A 221 -15.58 -41.34 35.13
N ASP A 222 -15.42 -40.05 34.81
CA ASP A 222 -16.18 -38.94 35.38
C ASP A 222 -16.96 -38.16 34.28
N ALA A 223 -18.24 -37.90 34.53
CA ALA A 223 -19.09 -37.08 33.66
C ALA A 223 -18.54 -35.65 33.45
N ARG A 224 -17.81 -35.11 34.43
CA ARG A 224 -17.13 -33.81 34.30
C ARG A 224 -15.98 -33.85 33.29
N SER A 225 -15.31 -35.00 33.13
CA SER A 225 -14.27 -35.19 32.11
C SER A 225 -14.88 -35.21 30.71
N LEU A 226 -16.10 -35.74 30.54
CA LEU A 226 -16.84 -35.64 29.28
C LEU A 226 -17.19 -34.19 28.92
N ILE A 227 -17.62 -33.38 29.91
CA ILE A 227 -17.88 -31.95 29.71
C ILE A 227 -16.59 -31.23 29.30
N LEU A 228 -15.47 -31.55 29.95
CA LEU A 228 -14.15 -30.99 29.63
C LEU A 228 -13.74 -31.28 28.18
N VAL A 229 -13.90 -32.53 27.72
CA VAL A 229 -13.64 -32.93 26.32
C VAL A 229 -14.53 -32.15 25.36
N GLY A 230 -15.83 -32.05 25.62
CA GLY A 230 -16.76 -31.33 24.75
C GLY A 230 -16.45 -29.83 24.67
N LEU A 231 -16.11 -29.23 25.81
CA LEU A 231 -15.72 -27.82 25.90
C LEU A 231 -14.42 -27.55 25.13
N GLY A 232 -13.42 -28.40 25.27
CA GLY A 232 -12.15 -28.26 24.55
C GLY A 232 -12.34 -28.42 23.04
N VAL A 233 -13.16 -29.36 22.57
CA VAL A 233 -13.53 -29.44 21.14
C VAL A 233 -14.19 -28.14 20.67
N ALA A 234 -15.13 -27.59 21.45
CA ALA A 234 -15.82 -26.35 21.11
C ALA A 234 -14.86 -25.15 21.00
N PHE A 235 -13.99 -24.93 21.99
CA PHE A 235 -13.01 -23.84 21.96
C PHE A 235 -12.03 -23.97 20.80
N ASN A 236 -11.58 -25.18 20.50
CA ASN A 236 -10.69 -25.45 19.38
C ASN A 236 -11.37 -25.10 18.03
N LEU A 237 -12.62 -25.51 17.84
CA LEU A 237 -13.39 -25.17 16.63
C LEU A 237 -13.61 -23.65 16.50
N ILE A 238 -13.94 -22.96 17.61
CA ILE A 238 -14.09 -21.50 17.61
C ILE A 238 -12.76 -20.83 17.24
N ALA A 239 -11.65 -21.27 17.82
CA ALA A 239 -10.31 -20.77 17.50
C ALA A 239 -9.96 -21.01 16.03
N ALA A 240 -10.26 -22.19 15.49
CA ALA A 240 -10.04 -22.49 14.08
C ALA A 240 -10.88 -21.59 13.15
N VAL A 241 -12.15 -21.34 13.48
CA VAL A 241 -13.02 -20.43 12.73
C VAL A 241 -12.48 -18.99 12.77
N ASP A 242 -12.12 -18.48 13.94
CA ASP A 242 -11.57 -17.12 14.04
C ASP A 242 -10.24 -16.98 13.31
N ALA A 243 -9.31 -17.92 13.52
CA ALA A 243 -8.01 -17.95 12.85
C ALA A 243 -8.13 -18.05 11.32
N SER A 244 -9.16 -18.72 10.80
CA SER A 244 -9.40 -18.87 9.35
C SER A 244 -9.63 -17.55 8.62
N GLY A 245 -9.99 -16.47 9.32
CA GLY A 245 -10.15 -15.15 8.71
C GLY A 245 -9.01 -14.17 8.99
N LEU A 246 -7.88 -14.62 9.56
CA LEU A 246 -6.68 -13.77 9.70
C LEU A 246 -6.04 -13.41 8.35
N ASP A 247 -6.34 -14.16 7.29
CA ASP A 247 -5.91 -13.87 5.92
C ASP A 247 -6.97 -14.33 4.90
N ASP A 248 -6.67 -14.19 3.61
CA ASP A 248 -7.54 -14.68 2.55
C ASP A 248 -7.71 -16.22 2.63
N PRO A 249 -8.95 -16.75 2.42
CA PRO A 249 -9.20 -18.20 2.44
C PRO A 249 -8.45 -19.00 1.37
N TYR A 250 -7.90 -18.33 0.34
CA TYR A 250 -7.09 -18.94 -0.69
C TYR A 250 -5.60 -18.73 -0.39
N PRO A 251 -4.79 -19.80 -0.36
CA PRO A 251 -3.39 -19.71 0.04
C PRO A 251 -2.61 -18.76 -0.88
N GLY A 252 -1.90 -17.81 -0.28
CA GLY A 252 -1.07 -16.83 -0.99
C GLY A 252 -1.82 -15.63 -1.58
N TYR A 253 -3.15 -15.67 -1.71
CA TYR A 253 -3.87 -14.60 -2.41
C TYR A 253 -3.85 -13.27 -1.65
N GLY A 254 -3.95 -13.32 -0.33
CA GLY A 254 -3.86 -12.14 0.53
C GLY A 254 -2.51 -11.44 0.44
N SER A 255 -1.39 -12.18 0.30
CA SER A 255 -0.06 -11.57 0.21
C SER A 255 0.16 -10.85 -1.12
N VAL A 256 -0.27 -11.46 -2.23
CA VAL A 256 -0.25 -10.86 -3.56
C VAL A 256 -1.13 -9.60 -3.56
N GLY A 257 -2.32 -9.66 -2.97
CA GLY A 257 -3.20 -8.51 -2.77
C GLY A 257 -2.54 -7.36 -2.00
N ARG A 258 -1.91 -7.67 -0.85
CA ARG A 258 -1.17 -6.67 -0.05
C ARG A 258 -0.01 -6.04 -0.83
N ARG A 259 0.74 -6.82 -1.62
CA ARG A 259 1.83 -6.28 -2.46
C ARG A 259 1.30 -5.32 -3.52
N LYS A 260 0.19 -5.67 -4.18
CA LYS A 260 -0.49 -4.78 -5.13
C LYS A 260 -0.91 -3.48 -4.44
N ASP A 261 -1.60 -3.56 -3.32
CA ASP A 261 -2.09 -2.37 -2.59
C ASP A 261 -0.94 -1.49 -2.07
N ALA A 262 0.13 -2.09 -1.54
CA ALA A 262 1.31 -1.36 -1.10
C ALA A 262 1.99 -0.63 -2.26
N ALA A 263 2.10 -1.26 -3.42
CA ALA A 263 2.71 -0.64 -4.58
C ALA A 263 1.81 0.46 -5.19
N VAL A 264 0.48 0.34 -5.13
CA VAL A 264 -0.45 1.44 -5.47
C VAL A 264 -0.24 2.63 -4.53
N ALA A 265 -0.15 2.38 -3.22
CA ALA A 265 0.05 3.43 -2.22
C ALA A 265 1.39 4.15 -2.41
N ASN A 266 2.47 3.40 -2.65
CA ASN A 266 3.79 3.95 -2.92
C ASN A 266 3.80 4.82 -4.18
N TYR A 267 3.12 4.38 -5.26
CA TYR A 267 2.99 5.20 -6.45
C TYR A 267 2.24 6.50 -6.18
N ALA A 268 1.10 6.44 -5.48
CA ALA A 268 0.30 7.63 -5.20
C ALA A 268 1.12 8.69 -4.43
N ASP A 269 1.93 8.25 -3.47
CA ASP A 269 2.87 9.10 -2.74
C ASP A 269 3.97 9.69 -3.66
N GLN A 270 4.62 8.85 -4.47
CA GLN A 270 5.67 9.31 -5.40
C GLN A 270 5.17 10.27 -6.47
N ARG A 271 4.00 10.00 -7.06
CA ARG A 271 3.35 10.90 -8.02
C ARG A 271 3.09 12.25 -7.38
N THR A 272 2.62 12.28 -6.15
CA THR A 272 2.35 13.52 -5.41
C THR A 272 3.63 14.31 -5.20
N ARG A 273 4.73 13.65 -4.81
CA ARG A 273 6.05 14.28 -4.65
C ARG A 273 6.58 14.84 -5.97
N CYS A 274 6.61 14.01 -7.03
CA CYS A 274 7.08 14.42 -8.35
C CYS A 274 6.30 15.62 -8.92
N LEU A 275 4.96 15.61 -8.81
CA LEU A 275 4.13 16.74 -9.25
C LEU A 275 4.39 18.00 -8.43
N THR A 276 4.74 17.86 -7.16
CA THR A 276 5.10 19.00 -6.30
C THR A 276 6.45 19.57 -6.73
N ASP A 277 7.44 18.72 -6.97
CA ASP A 277 8.78 19.11 -7.41
C ASP A 277 8.76 19.77 -8.80
N LEU A 278 8.00 19.21 -9.74
CA LEU A 278 7.83 19.78 -11.08
C LEU A 278 7.16 21.16 -11.03
N LYS A 279 6.15 21.34 -10.19
CA LYS A 279 5.50 22.65 -9.99
C LYS A 279 6.49 23.66 -9.42
N ALA A 280 7.29 23.28 -8.42
CA ALA A 280 8.32 24.14 -7.88
C ALA A 280 9.33 24.58 -8.95
N ARG A 281 9.89 23.62 -9.72
CA ARG A 281 10.82 23.94 -10.82
C ARG A 281 10.21 24.84 -11.89
N ARG A 282 8.93 24.62 -12.24
CA ARG A 282 8.20 25.49 -13.18
C ARG A 282 8.05 26.89 -12.62
N ASP A 283 7.67 27.02 -11.35
CA ASP A 283 7.45 28.31 -10.70
C ASP A 283 8.77 29.09 -10.58
N ASP A 284 9.88 28.41 -10.27
CA ASP A 284 11.24 28.97 -10.29
C ASP A 284 11.63 29.46 -11.71
N ALA A 285 11.43 28.63 -12.74
CA ALA A 285 11.73 29.01 -14.12
C ALA A 285 10.87 30.18 -14.64
N ILE A 286 9.60 30.27 -14.22
CA ILE A 286 8.73 31.41 -14.53
C ILE A 286 9.24 32.67 -13.83
N ALA A 287 9.70 32.56 -12.59
CA ALA A 287 10.30 33.67 -11.85
C ALA A 287 11.58 34.18 -12.54
N ASP A 288 12.49 33.27 -12.91
CA ASP A 288 13.72 33.58 -13.65
C ASP A 288 13.42 34.26 -15.00
N MET A 289 12.47 33.72 -15.77
CA MET A 289 12.06 34.30 -17.05
C MET A 289 11.46 35.70 -16.87
N SER A 290 10.63 35.88 -15.84
CA SER A 290 10.04 37.19 -15.53
C SER A 290 11.10 38.21 -15.16
N GLN A 291 12.15 37.79 -14.43
CA GLN A 291 13.30 38.64 -14.13
C GLN A 291 14.07 39.03 -15.40
N ILE A 292 14.34 38.08 -16.30
CA ILE A 292 15.03 38.35 -17.58
C ILE A 292 14.22 39.33 -18.45
N VAL A 293 12.90 39.15 -18.55
CA VAL A 293 12.03 40.05 -19.33
C VAL A 293 12.08 41.48 -18.77
N GLU A 294 12.09 41.64 -17.45
CA GLU A 294 12.16 42.95 -16.81
C GLU A 294 13.52 43.62 -17.01
N GLU A 295 14.62 42.84 -16.96
CA GLU A 295 15.96 43.34 -17.29
C GLU A 295 16.06 43.80 -18.75
N VAL A 296 15.49 43.04 -19.69
CA VAL A 296 15.46 43.42 -21.11
C VAL A 296 14.65 44.70 -21.33
N ARG A 297 13.48 44.85 -20.68
CA ARG A 297 12.67 46.07 -20.75
C ARG A 297 13.40 47.28 -20.20
N THR A 298 14.11 47.12 -19.08
CA THR A 298 14.89 48.19 -18.46
C THR A 298 16.00 48.65 -19.41
N LYS A 299 16.74 47.70 -20.00
CA LYS A 299 17.79 48.02 -20.99
C LYS A 299 17.24 48.70 -22.24
N ASP A 300 16.08 48.26 -22.75
CA ASP A 300 15.45 48.93 -23.90
C ASP A 300 15.07 50.38 -23.56
N HIS A 301 14.54 50.63 -22.36
CA HIS A 301 14.25 51.97 -21.88
C HIS A 301 15.50 52.86 -21.81
N ASP A 302 16.61 52.34 -21.27
CA ASP A 302 17.89 53.07 -21.18
C ASP A 302 18.46 53.40 -22.56
N VAL A 303 18.34 52.48 -23.52
CA VAL A 303 18.72 52.71 -24.92
C VAL A 303 17.87 53.83 -25.52
N GLN A 304 16.55 53.79 -25.34
CA GLN A 304 15.66 54.86 -25.83
C GLN A 304 15.98 56.22 -25.20
N LEU A 305 16.25 56.27 -23.89
CA LEU A 305 16.68 57.49 -23.20
C LEU A 305 17.98 58.03 -23.79
N SER A 306 18.95 57.16 -24.08
CA SER A 306 20.24 57.52 -24.67
C SER A 306 20.09 58.08 -26.09
N VAL A 307 19.27 57.44 -26.92
CA VAL A 307 18.94 57.90 -28.28
C VAL A 307 18.26 59.27 -28.23
N ASN A 308 17.27 59.44 -27.35
CA ASN A 308 16.56 60.71 -27.17
C ASN A 308 17.49 61.82 -26.64
N GLY A 309 18.41 61.49 -25.73
CA GLY A 309 19.42 62.41 -25.22
C GLY A 309 20.37 62.89 -26.32
N LEU A 310 20.86 61.96 -27.17
CA LEU A 310 21.69 62.28 -28.32
C LEU A 310 20.96 63.19 -29.32
N ALA A 311 19.68 62.88 -29.60
CA ALA A 311 18.85 63.71 -30.49
C ALA A 311 18.69 65.14 -29.95
N ARG A 312 18.48 65.31 -28.64
CA ARG A 312 18.41 66.64 -28.00
C ARG A 312 19.74 67.40 -28.05
N LEU A 313 20.86 66.73 -27.76
CA LEU A 313 22.19 67.34 -27.86
C LEU A 313 22.49 67.81 -29.29
N HIS A 314 22.13 66.99 -30.28
CA HIS A 314 22.26 67.37 -31.68
C HIS A 314 21.44 68.62 -32.02
N GLN A 315 20.17 68.67 -31.58
CA GLN A 315 19.33 69.86 -31.76
C GLN A 315 19.92 71.12 -31.09
N GLN A 316 20.44 70.99 -29.86
CA GLN A 316 21.08 72.11 -29.15
C GLN A 316 22.35 72.58 -29.84
N TYR A 317 23.20 71.67 -30.31
CA TYR A 317 24.41 72.01 -31.06
C TYR A 317 24.09 72.79 -32.34
N VAL A 318 23.09 72.32 -33.10
CA VAL A 318 22.62 73.01 -34.31
C VAL A 318 22.08 74.40 -33.97
N ALA A 319 21.30 74.54 -32.90
CA ALA A 319 20.79 75.84 -32.46
C ALA A 319 21.90 76.81 -32.00
N TYR A 320 22.94 76.31 -31.33
CA TYR A 320 24.09 77.11 -30.90
C TYR A 320 24.95 77.56 -32.09
N GLY A 321 25.15 76.68 -33.08
CA GLY A 321 25.80 77.03 -34.34
C GLY A 321 25.05 78.13 -35.09
N ALA A 322 23.72 78.10 -35.09
CA ALA A 322 22.89 79.15 -35.68
C ALA A 322 22.95 80.51 -34.93
N LEU A 323 23.23 80.51 -33.62
CA LEU A 323 23.43 81.73 -32.83
C LEU A 323 24.84 82.33 -32.98
N GLY A 324 25.83 81.52 -33.37
CA GLY A 324 27.20 81.97 -33.68
C GLY A 324 27.33 82.77 -34.98
N GLU A 325 26.30 82.77 -35.84
CA GLU A 325 26.23 83.53 -37.09
C GLU A 325 25.47 84.87 -36.96
N LEU A 326 25.38 85.45 -35.76
CA LEU A 326 24.88 86.83 -35.59
C LEU A 326 26.00 87.85 -35.89
N PRO A 327 25.82 88.79 -36.85
CA PRO A 327 26.86 89.73 -37.23
C PRO A 327 27.10 90.77 -36.13
N HIS A 328 28.38 90.94 -35.74
CA HIS A 328 28.84 92.15 -35.07
C HIS A 328 28.48 93.37 -35.93
N SER A 329 27.45 94.11 -35.53
CA SER A 329 27.13 95.41 -36.13
C SER A 329 27.04 96.48 -35.04
N ALA A 330 27.51 97.67 -35.43
CA ALA A 330 27.40 98.98 -34.77
C ALA A 330 28.45 99.35 -33.71
N SER A 331 29.51 100.01 -34.20
CA SER A 331 30.27 101.03 -33.45
C SER A 331 29.39 102.28 -33.26
N PRO A 332 29.33 102.93 -32.08
CA PRO A 332 28.58 104.16 -31.90
C PRO A 332 29.43 105.37 -32.29
N ALA A 333 28.95 106.19 -33.23
CA ALA A 333 29.51 107.52 -33.48
C ALA A 333 29.03 108.49 -32.40
N LEU A 334 29.98 109.12 -31.70
CA LEU A 334 29.77 110.33 -30.90
C LEU A 334 30.32 111.54 -31.69
N PRO A 335 29.75 112.74 -31.50
CA PRO A 335 29.98 113.91 -32.35
C PRO A 335 31.40 114.47 -32.29
#